data_AF-A0A7X9E556-F1
#
_entry.id   AF-A0A7X9E556-F1
#
_cell.length_a   1.000
_cell.length_b   1.000
_cell.length_c   1.000
_cell.angle_alpha   90.00
_cell.angle_beta   90.00
_cell.angle_gamma   90.00
#
_symmetry.space_group_name_H-M   'P 1'
#
loop_
_entity.id
_entity.type
_entity.pdbx_description
1 polymer ?
#
loop_
_entity_poly.entity_id
_entity_poly.type
_entity_poly.pdbx_seq_one_letter_code
_entity_poly.pdbx_strand_id
1 'polypeptide(L)'
;MEELLKVLDKISAIYGPIYGTLFFVLLVGLFLILYFFQKRIKNISEEISSRAISEFNKKLDLIFRDETIRTSLRYKIAQDSVDKKMEFYKKVNETYFIYQKSWLFTKETPDEDIKSISDAILKLREELFINSIYLGGELSDKLIRSVSFMYSDFRRKVEEIKNPYRISKQDTIDYVMQLSDLMADARKWLVENIFPDQTVKQFEFTPEQQNRIEEEKKKFLDNKNIGVS
;
A
#
# COMPACT_ATOMS: atom_id res chain seq x y z
N MET A 1 52.37 16.39 -55.36
CA MET A 1 51.20 15.85 -54.63
C MET A 1 51.61 14.72 -53.68
N GLU A 2 52.39 13.72 -54.11
CA GLU A 2 52.87 12.64 -53.23
C GLU A 2 53.76 13.11 -52.06
N GLU A 3 54.65 14.08 -52.27
CA GLU A 3 55.48 14.61 -51.17
C GLU A 3 54.65 15.37 -50.12
N LEU A 4 53.59 16.05 -50.56
CA LEU A 4 52.71 16.84 -49.70
C LEU A 4 51.83 15.91 -48.82
N LEU A 5 51.38 14.79 -49.39
CA LEU A 5 50.70 13.71 -48.66
C LEU A 5 51.64 13.03 -47.64
N LYS A 6 52.90 12.76 -47.99
CA LYS A 6 53.88 12.20 -47.05
C LYS A 6 54.22 13.13 -45.89
N VAL A 7 54.21 14.45 -46.13
CA VAL A 7 54.39 15.44 -45.07
C VAL A 7 53.16 15.50 -44.16
N LEU A 8 51.95 15.47 -44.71
CA LEU A 8 50.70 15.40 -43.94
C LEU A 8 50.58 14.12 -43.10
N ASP A 9 50.96 12.96 -43.64
CA ASP A 9 50.97 11.69 -42.89
C ASP A 9 52.00 11.70 -41.76
N LYS A 10 53.18 12.31 -41.97
CA LYS A 10 54.18 12.50 -40.91
C LYS A 10 53.69 13.47 -39.84
N ILE A 11 53.02 14.56 -40.21
CA ILE A 11 52.43 15.52 -39.26
C ILE A 11 51.30 14.85 -38.47
N SER A 12 50.42 14.09 -39.12
CA SER A 12 49.36 13.32 -38.47
C SER A 12 49.93 12.26 -37.51
N ALA A 13 50.98 11.54 -37.91
CA ALA A 13 51.64 10.54 -37.07
C ALA A 13 52.37 11.15 -35.84
N ILE A 14 52.93 12.35 -35.97
CA ILE A 14 53.66 13.03 -34.89
C ILE A 14 52.70 13.77 -33.95
N TYR A 15 51.73 14.50 -34.49
CA TYR A 15 50.84 15.36 -33.71
C TYR A 15 49.52 14.69 -33.32
N GLY A 16 49.07 13.65 -34.03
CA GLY A 16 47.87 12.88 -33.72
C GLY A 16 47.85 12.31 -32.29
N PRO A 17 48.95 11.67 -31.82
CA PRO A 17 49.06 11.22 -30.44
C PRO A 17 49.02 12.38 -29.42
N ILE A 18 49.62 13.52 -29.75
CA ILE A 18 49.66 14.70 -28.86
C ILE A 18 48.26 15.30 -28.70
N TYR A 19 47.53 15.51 -29.80
CA TYR A 19 46.15 16.01 -29.76
C TYR A 19 45.20 14.99 -29.12
N GLY A 20 45.39 13.69 -29.36
CA GLY A 20 44.63 12.63 -28.69
C GLY A 20 44.86 12.60 -27.18
N THR A 21 46.10 12.79 -26.73
CA THR A 21 46.44 12.86 -25.30
C THR A 21 45.84 14.10 -24.65
N LEU A 22 45.93 15.27 -25.30
CA LEU A 22 45.30 16.50 -24.81
C LEU A 22 43.78 16.37 -24.70
N PHE A 23 43.13 15.76 -25.69
CA PHE A 23 41.69 15.51 -25.68
C PHE A 23 41.30 14.52 -24.56
N PHE A 24 42.09 13.48 -24.34
CA PHE A 24 41.87 12.52 -23.26
C PHE A 24 42.03 13.17 -21.88
N VAL A 25 43.07 14.00 -21.67
CA VAL A 25 43.26 14.76 -20.42
C VAL A 25 42.09 15.72 -20.19
N LEU A 26 41.58 16.38 -21.23
CA LEU A 26 40.39 17.22 -21.16
C LEU A 26 39.13 16.42 -20.76
N LEU A 27 38.93 15.25 -21.36
CA LEU A 27 37.81 14.36 -21.03
C LEU A 27 37.88 13.86 -19.59
N VAL A 28 39.06 13.44 -19.13
CA VAL A 28 39.28 13.02 -17.74
C VAL A 28 39.05 14.19 -16.78
N GLY A 29 39.52 15.39 -17.11
CA GLY A 29 39.26 16.60 -16.35
C GLY A 29 37.76 16.92 -16.25
N LEU A 30 37.04 16.85 -17.37
CA LEU A 30 35.59 17.05 -17.42
C LEU A 30 34.85 16.01 -16.59
N PHE A 31 35.25 14.73 -16.70
CA PHE A 31 34.70 13.64 -15.91
C PHE A 31 34.89 13.84 -14.41
N LEU A 32 36.08 14.26 -13.97
CA LEU A 32 36.38 14.55 -12.57
C LEU A 32 35.53 15.73 -12.04
N ILE A 33 35.34 16.77 -12.85
CA ILE A 33 34.49 17.91 -12.50
C ILE A 33 33.03 17.45 -12.32
N LEU A 34 32.48 16.72 -13.30
CA LEU A 34 31.11 16.19 -13.23
C LEU A 34 30.90 15.28 -12.01
N TYR A 35 31.87 14.41 -11.72
CA TYR A 35 31.84 13.54 -10.54
C TYR A 35 31.78 14.34 -9.22
N PHE A 36 32.58 15.40 -9.10
CA PHE A 36 32.55 16.27 -7.92
C PHE A 36 31.22 17.02 -7.75
N PHE A 37 30.66 17.54 -8.84
CA PHE A 37 29.36 18.20 -8.82
C PHE A 37 28.23 17.23 -8.43
N GLN A 38 28.22 16.02 -8.98
CA GLN A 38 27.23 14.99 -8.63
C GLN A 38 27.30 14.64 -7.13
N LYS A 39 28.51 14.49 -6.58
CA LYS A 39 28.71 14.22 -5.15
C LYS A 39 28.25 15.37 -4.26
N ARG A 40 28.52 16.63 -4.64
CA ARG A 40 28.03 17.82 -3.90
C ARG A 40 26.51 17.93 -3.92
N ILE A 41 25.88 17.73 -5.08
CA ILE A 41 24.41 17.77 -5.21
C ILE A 41 23.76 16.69 -4.33
N LYS A 42 24.32 15.48 -4.31
CA LYS A 42 23.83 14.39 -3.45
C LYS A 42 23.90 14.75 -1.96
N ASN A 43 25.04 15.28 -1.51
CA ASN A 43 25.21 15.69 -0.11
C ASN A 43 24.25 16.84 0.29
N ILE A 44 24.07 17.85 -0.58
CA ILE A 44 23.14 18.96 -0.32
C ILE A 44 21.69 18.45 -0.27
N SER A 45 21.31 17.52 -1.15
CA SER A 45 19.98 16.91 -1.15
C SER A 45 19.71 16.10 0.13
N GLU A 46 20.70 15.30 0.57
CA GLU A 46 20.61 14.54 1.83
C GLU A 46 20.53 15.47 3.06
N GLU A 47 21.27 16.57 3.07
CA GLU A 47 21.25 17.56 4.15
C GLU A 47 19.94 18.35 4.21
N ILE A 48 19.41 18.80 3.08
CA ILE A 48 18.10 19.47 3.02
C ILE A 48 16.99 18.51 3.43
N SER A 49 17.02 17.26 2.94
CA SER A 49 16.05 16.23 3.28
C SER A 49 16.06 15.91 4.78
N SER A 50 17.25 15.66 5.36
CA SER A 50 17.36 15.38 6.79
C SER A 50 16.95 16.56 7.67
N ARG A 51 17.25 17.80 7.27
CA ARG A 51 16.80 19.00 7.96
C ARG A 51 15.28 19.18 7.90
N ALA A 52 14.68 19.00 6.72
CA ALA A 52 13.23 19.05 6.54
C ALA A 52 12.51 17.95 7.34
N ILE A 53 13.03 16.72 7.34
CA ILE A 53 12.52 15.61 8.16
C ILE A 53 12.63 15.93 9.65
N SER A 54 13.76 16.50 10.09
CA SER A 54 13.96 16.89 11.50
C SER A 54 12.99 17.98 11.95
N GLU A 55 12.77 19.01 11.13
CA GLU A 55 11.78 20.06 11.41
C GLU A 55 10.35 19.54 11.39
N PHE A 56 10.02 18.63 10.47
CA PHE A 56 8.73 17.95 10.42
C PHE A 56 8.51 17.09 11.67
N ASN A 57 9.50 16.29 12.08
CA ASN A 57 9.45 15.48 13.29
C ASN A 57 9.29 16.34 14.55
N LYS A 58 9.97 17.49 14.65
CA LYS A 58 9.78 18.44 15.76
C LYS A 58 8.37 19.02 15.79
N LYS A 59 7.80 19.36 14.63
CA LYS A 59 6.42 19.85 14.53
C LYS A 59 5.41 18.76 14.91
N LEU A 60 5.60 17.53 14.45
CA LEU A 60 4.79 16.39 14.87
C LEU A 60 4.87 16.17 16.38
N ASP A 61 6.07 16.18 16.97
CA ASP A 61 6.25 15.99 18.42
C ASP A 61 5.54 17.09 19.23
N LEU A 62 5.58 18.34 18.76
CA LEU A 62 4.83 19.45 19.37
C LEU A 62 3.31 19.29 19.23
N ILE A 63 2.82 18.90 18.05
CA ILE A 63 1.40 18.68 17.78
C ILE A 63 0.85 17.53 18.64
N PHE A 64 1.62 16.45 18.81
CA PHE A 64 1.20 15.32 19.62
C PHE A 64 1.35 15.57 21.12
N ARG A 65 2.13 16.55 21.58
CA ARG A 65 2.22 16.97 23.00
C ARG A 65 1.01 17.78 23.45
N ASP A 66 0.28 18.42 22.54
CA ASP A 66 -0.93 19.16 22.87
C ASP A 66 -2.10 18.18 23.11
N GLU A 67 -2.51 18.07 24.38
CA GLU A 67 -3.58 17.16 24.80
C GLU A 67 -4.93 17.51 24.13
N THR A 68 -5.15 18.77 23.77
CA THR A 68 -6.37 19.22 23.07
C THR A 68 -6.39 18.72 21.63
N ILE A 69 -5.25 18.85 20.94
CA ILE A 69 -5.11 18.36 19.56
C ILE A 69 -5.18 16.83 19.55
N ARG A 70 -4.50 16.16 20.47
CA ARG A 70 -4.53 14.71 20.63
C ARG A 70 -5.96 14.20 20.88
N THR A 71 -6.69 14.86 21.77
CA THR A 71 -8.09 14.53 22.09
C THR A 71 -9.01 14.76 20.88
N SER A 72 -8.84 15.87 20.17
CA SER A 72 -9.59 16.17 18.94
C SER A 72 -9.31 15.15 17.83
N LEU A 73 -8.04 14.75 17.65
CA LEU A 73 -7.64 13.74 16.67
C LEU A 73 -8.24 12.37 17.01
N ARG A 74 -8.18 11.98 18.29
CA ARG A 74 -8.80 10.73 18.80
C ARG A 74 -10.30 10.72 18.58
N TYR A 75 -10.97 11.82 18.90
CA TYR A 75 -12.41 11.98 18.70
C TYR A 75 -12.78 11.85 17.21
N LYS A 76 -12.04 12.53 16.33
CA LYS A 76 -12.25 12.44 14.88
C LYS A 76 -11.99 11.03 14.33
N ILE A 77 -10.90 10.38 14.76
CA ILE A 77 -10.62 8.99 14.38
C ILE A 77 -11.74 8.07 14.86
N ALA A 78 -12.27 8.27 16.07
CA ALA A 78 -13.37 7.45 16.60
C ALA A 78 -14.65 7.63 15.75
N GLN A 79 -15.01 8.86 15.39
CA GLN A 79 -16.15 9.13 14.50
C GLN A 79 -15.96 8.50 13.12
N ASP A 80 -14.81 8.73 12.49
CA ASP A 80 -14.51 8.21 11.15
C ASP A 80 -14.32 6.68 11.14
N SER A 81 -13.96 6.08 12.30
CA SER A 81 -13.67 4.65 12.41
C SER A 81 -14.86 3.77 12.03
N VAL A 82 -16.06 4.19 12.41
CA VAL A 82 -17.29 3.44 12.22
C VAL A 82 -17.60 3.27 10.74
N ASP A 83 -17.61 4.40 10.02
CA ASP A 83 -17.90 4.41 8.60
C ASP A 83 -16.83 3.65 7.84
N LYS A 84 -15.57 3.80 8.23
CA LYS A 84 -14.44 3.05 7.65
C LYS A 84 -14.55 1.55 7.90
N LYS A 85 -14.90 1.13 9.12
CA LYS A 85 -15.10 -0.30 9.45
C LYS A 85 -16.17 -0.93 8.57
N MET A 86 -17.31 -0.23 8.38
CA MET A 86 -18.39 -0.68 7.50
C MET A 86 -18.00 -0.68 6.02
N GLU A 87 -17.37 0.41 5.56
CA GLU A 87 -16.89 0.56 4.18
C GLU A 87 -15.96 -0.60 3.81
N PHE A 88 -14.95 -0.87 4.64
CA PHE A 88 -13.97 -1.90 4.37
C PHE A 88 -14.53 -3.31 4.48
N TYR A 89 -15.42 -3.57 5.44
CA TYR A 89 -16.13 -4.85 5.47
C TYR A 89 -16.96 -5.10 4.21
N LYS A 90 -17.66 -4.07 3.72
CA LYS A 90 -18.42 -4.14 2.47
C LYS A 90 -17.49 -4.39 1.28
N LYS A 91 -16.38 -3.65 1.15
CA LYS A 91 -15.38 -3.84 0.09
C LYS A 91 -14.79 -5.26 0.08
N VAL A 92 -14.53 -5.83 1.25
CA VAL A 92 -14.04 -7.21 1.38
C VAL A 92 -15.08 -8.22 0.89
N ASN A 93 -16.36 -8.02 1.23
CA ASN A 93 -17.45 -8.86 0.69
C ASN A 93 -17.60 -8.71 -0.84
N GLU A 94 -17.55 -7.49 -1.36
CA GLU A 94 -17.64 -7.25 -2.81
C GLU A 94 -16.48 -7.92 -3.55
N THR A 95 -15.26 -7.82 -3.01
CA THR A 95 -14.08 -8.48 -3.56
C THR A 95 -14.17 -9.99 -3.47
N TYR A 96 -14.80 -10.54 -2.42
CA TYR A 96 -15.09 -11.96 -2.34
C TYR A 96 -15.95 -12.44 -3.53
N PHE A 97 -17.03 -11.74 -3.87
CA PHE A 97 -17.85 -12.08 -5.04
C PHE A 97 -17.10 -11.92 -6.38
N ILE A 98 -16.20 -10.95 -6.49
CA ILE A 98 -15.32 -10.81 -7.65
C ILE A 98 -14.38 -12.02 -7.74
N TYR A 99 -13.74 -12.39 -6.63
CA TYR A 99 -12.85 -13.54 -6.52
C TYR A 99 -13.56 -14.86 -6.88
N GLN A 100 -14.82 -15.05 -6.49
CA GLN A 100 -15.60 -16.26 -6.81
C GLN A 100 -15.69 -16.54 -8.32
N LYS A 101 -15.57 -15.52 -9.18
CA LYS A 101 -15.51 -15.71 -10.64
C LYS A 101 -14.35 -16.64 -11.06
N SER A 102 -13.27 -16.67 -10.28
CA SER A 102 -12.13 -17.55 -10.52
C SER A 102 -12.45 -19.04 -10.42
N TRP A 103 -13.58 -19.42 -9.81
CA TRP A 103 -14.00 -20.82 -9.71
C TRP A 103 -14.38 -21.42 -11.07
N LEU A 104 -14.80 -20.56 -12.02
CA LEU A 104 -15.16 -20.94 -13.38
C LEU A 104 -13.97 -20.85 -14.34
N PHE A 105 -12.78 -20.50 -13.86
CA PHE A 105 -11.62 -20.34 -14.72
C PHE A 105 -11.18 -21.68 -15.31
N THR A 106 -10.81 -21.62 -16.58
CA THR A 106 -10.28 -22.73 -17.36
C THR A 106 -8.97 -22.30 -18.01
N LYS A 107 -8.34 -23.20 -18.77
CA LYS A 107 -7.13 -22.87 -19.53
C LYS A 107 -7.35 -21.83 -20.63
N GLU A 108 -8.61 -21.62 -21.01
CA GLU A 108 -9.01 -20.68 -22.06
C GLU A 108 -9.38 -19.31 -21.49
N THR A 109 -9.41 -19.16 -20.16
CA THR A 109 -9.71 -17.88 -19.53
C THR A 109 -8.66 -16.83 -19.92
N PRO A 110 -9.09 -15.64 -20.41
CA PRO A 110 -8.17 -14.56 -20.75
C PRO A 110 -7.29 -14.14 -19.57
N ASP A 111 -6.01 -13.88 -19.84
CA ASP A 111 -5.06 -13.40 -18.81
C ASP A 111 -5.50 -12.05 -18.21
N GLU A 112 -6.27 -11.26 -18.95
CA GLU A 112 -6.84 -9.99 -18.47
C GLU A 112 -7.85 -10.20 -17.34
N ASP A 113 -8.71 -11.23 -17.43
CA ASP A 113 -9.68 -11.57 -16.38
C ASP A 113 -8.96 -12.07 -15.12
N ILE A 114 -7.91 -12.87 -15.30
CA ILE A 114 -7.04 -13.33 -14.21
C ILE A 114 -6.36 -12.13 -13.52
N LYS A 115 -5.79 -11.22 -14.31
CA LYS A 115 -5.11 -10.04 -13.80
C LYS A 115 -6.09 -9.11 -13.08
N SER A 116 -7.29 -8.91 -13.61
CA SER A 116 -8.32 -8.05 -13.00
C SER A 116 -8.68 -8.49 -11.58
N ILE A 117 -8.89 -9.79 -11.36
CA ILE A 117 -9.17 -10.33 -10.02
C ILE A 117 -7.95 -10.17 -9.11
N SER A 118 -6.74 -10.49 -9.59
CA SER A 118 -5.51 -10.32 -8.83
C SER A 118 -5.32 -8.87 -8.36
N ASP A 119 -5.49 -7.91 -9.27
CA ASP A 119 -5.30 -6.48 -8.99
C ASP A 119 -6.37 -5.98 -8.00
N ALA A 120 -7.62 -6.45 -8.10
CA ALA A 120 -8.67 -6.12 -7.14
C ALA A 120 -8.34 -6.59 -5.72
N ILE A 121 -7.89 -7.85 -5.56
CA ILE A 121 -7.51 -8.42 -4.26
C ILE A 121 -6.30 -7.67 -3.67
N LEU A 122 -5.28 -7.39 -4.49
CA LEU A 122 -4.07 -6.70 -4.04
C LEU A 122 -4.35 -5.25 -3.65
N LYS A 123 -5.14 -4.54 -4.45
CA LYS A 123 -5.57 -3.17 -4.14
C LYS A 123 -6.35 -3.11 -2.83
N LEU A 124 -7.28 -4.03 -2.61
CA LEU A 124 -8.03 -4.09 -1.36
C LEU A 124 -7.10 -4.33 -0.15
N ARG A 125 -6.10 -5.21 -0.30
CA ARG A 125 -5.10 -5.47 0.75
C ARG A 125 -4.32 -4.20 1.11
N GLU A 126 -3.90 -3.43 0.11
CA GLU A 126 -3.21 -2.15 0.32
C GLU A 126 -4.13 -1.13 1.01
N GLU A 127 -5.37 -0.99 0.56
CA GLU A 127 -6.33 -0.07 1.16
C GLU A 127 -6.62 -0.42 2.63
N LEU A 128 -6.75 -1.71 2.97
CA LEU A 128 -6.91 -2.19 4.35
C LEU A 128 -5.70 -1.83 5.23
N PHE A 129 -4.49 -1.98 4.69
CA PHE A 129 -3.27 -1.65 5.42
C PHE A 129 -3.18 -0.14 5.72
N ILE A 130 -3.42 0.71 4.72
CA ILE A 130 -3.41 2.17 4.86
C ILE A 130 -4.47 2.65 5.87
N ASN A 131 -5.64 2.01 5.89
CA ASN A 131 -6.75 2.40 6.76
C ASN A 131 -6.78 1.65 8.11
N SER A 132 -5.76 0.86 8.42
CA SER A 132 -5.67 0.06 9.65
C SER A 132 -5.89 0.88 10.93
N ILE A 133 -5.46 2.15 10.95
CA ILE A 133 -5.67 3.07 12.07
C ILE A 133 -7.15 3.31 12.40
N TYR A 134 -8.02 3.30 11.39
CA TYR A 134 -9.47 3.47 11.55
C TYR A 134 -10.18 2.14 11.85
N LEU A 135 -9.64 1.04 11.33
CA LEU A 135 -10.21 -0.30 11.51
C LEU A 135 -9.94 -0.84 12.92
N GLY A 136 -8.80 -0.48 13.51
CA GLY A 136 -8.28 -1.07 14.74
C GLY A 136 -7.65 -2.44 14.47
N GLY A 137 -6.70 -2.82 15.33
CA GLY A 137 -5.86 -4.00 15.11
C GLY A 137 -6.64 -5.30 14.91
N GLU A 138 -7.67 -5.55 15.72
CA GLU A 138 -8.42 -6.81 15.62
C GLU A 138 -9.22 -6.94 14.32
N LEU A 139 -9.91 -5.88 13.87
CA LEU A 139 -10.65 -5.95 12.60
C LEU A 139 -9.70 -5.95 11.42
N SER A 140 -8.64 -5.12 11.44
CA SER A 140 -7.66 -5.11 10.37
C SER A 140 -7.05 -6.49 10.18
N ASP A 141 -6.71 -7.19 11.26
CA ASP A 141 -6.14 -8.54 11.18
C ASP A 141 -7.12 -9.55 10.58
N LYS A 142 -8.39 -9.53 10.99
CA LYS A 142 -9.43 -10.40 10.43
C LYS A 142 -9.66 -10.15 8.94
N LEU A 143 -9.75 -8.89 8.53
CA LEU A 143 -9.97 -8.52 7.12
C LEU A 143 -8.74 -8.81 6.26
N ILE A 144 -7.53 -8.49 6.73
CA ILE A 144 -6.28 -8.79 6.03
C ILE A 144 -6.10 -10.30 5.89
N ARG A 145 -6.43 -11.08 6.91
CA ARG A 145 -6.38 -12.55 6.84
C ARG A 145 -7.35 -13.08 5.78
N SER A 146 -8.56 -12.55 5.73
CA SER A 146 -9.56 -12.92 4.72
C SER A 146 -9.08 -12.62 3.29
N VAL A 147 -8.57 -11.41 3.05
CA VAL A 147 -8.04 -11.00 1.73
C VAL A 147 -6.77 -11.77 1.35
N SER A 148 -5.89 -12.05 2.32
CA SER A 148 -4.70 -12.87 2.08
C SER A 148 -5.08 -14.29 1.71
N PHE A 149 -6.10 -14.85 2.36
CA PHE A 149 -6.61 -16.18 2.04
C PHE A 149 -7.23 -16.23 0.63
N MET A 150 -8.03 -15.23 0.24
CA MET A 150 -8.52 -15.07 -1.13
C MET A 150 -7.38 -15.08 -2.15
N TYR A 151 -6.31 -14.31 -1.90
CA TYR A 151 -5.17 -14.22 -2.80
C TYR A 151 -4.40 -15.53 -2.93
N SER A 152 -4.17 -16.21 -1.81
CA SER A 152 -3.49 -17.51 -1.78
C SER A 152 -4.27 -18.57 -2.54
N ASP A 153 -5.59 -18.65 -2.34
CA ASP A 153 -6.42 -19.59 -3.07
C ASP A 153 -6.49 -19.26 -4.56
N PHE A 154 -6.67 -17.98 -4.89
CA PHE A 154 -6.66 -17.52 -6.27
C PHE A 154 -5.37 -17.91 -7.00
N ARG A 155 -4.21 -17.70 -6.38
CA ARG A 155 -2.91 -18.12 -6.95
C ARG A 155 -2.83 -19.63 -7.15
N ARG A 156 -3.26 -20.42 -6.17
CA ARG A 156 -3.33 -21.87 -6.28
C ARG A 156 -4.20 -22.30 -7.47
N LYS A 157 -5.40 -21.72 -7.62
CA LYS A 157 -6.32 -22.02 -8.71
C LYS A 157 -5.73 -21.72 -10.09
N VAL A 158 -5.09 -20.55 -10.24
CA VAL A 158 -4.39 -20.17 -11.47
C VAL A 158 -3.24 -21.13 -11.76
N GLU A 159 -2.51 -21.55 -10.73
CA GLU A 159 -1.42 -22.51 -10.87
C GLU A 159 -1.91 -23.91 -11.29
N GLU A 160 -3.02 -24.40 -10.73
CA GLU A 160 -3.64 -25.68 -11.11
C GLU A 160 -4.11 -25.69 -12.57
N ILE A 161 -4.70 -24.59 -13.04
CA ILE A 161 -5.11 -24.44 -14.43
C ILE A 161 -3.89 -24.52 -15.36
N LYS A 162 -2.81 -23.82 -14.99
CA LYS A 162 -1.56 -23.81 -15.77
C LYS A 162 -0.81 -25.13 -15.69
N ASN A 163 -0.86 -25.82 -14.54
CA ASN A 163 -0.10 -27.03 -14.24
C ASN A 163 -1.01 -28.14 -13.64
N PRO A 164 -1.89 -28.76 -14.44
CA PRO A 164 -2.91 -29.70 -13.94
C PRO A 164 -2.34 -31.01 -13.35
N TYR A 165 -1.07 -31.31 -13.61
CA TYR A 165 -0.39 -32.49 -13.06
C TYR A 165 0.18 -32.25 -11.65
N ARG A 166 0.18 -31.00 -11.17
CA ARG A 166 0.59 -30.64 -9.82
C ARG A 166 -0.64 -30.77 -8.91
N ILE A 167 -0.85 -31.99 -8.39
CA ILE A 167 -2.00 -32.31 -7.54
C ILE A 167 -1.89 -31.52 -6.22
N SER A 168 -2.61 -30.42 -6.13
CA SER A 168 -3.00 -29.83 -4.85
C SER A 168 -3.99 -30.80 -4.17
N LYS A 169 -3.68 -31.22 -2.95
CA LYS A 169 -4.50 -32.16 -2.16
C LYS A 169 -5.73 -31.52 -1.49
N GLN A 170 -5.95 -30.24 -1.69
CA GLN A 170 -6.91 -29.47 -0.89
C GLN A 170 -8.08 -29.03 -1.76
N ASP A 171 -9.27 -29.52 -1.42
CA ASP A 171 -10.48 -29.32 -2.21
C ASP A 171 -10.94 -27.86 -2.14
N THR A 172 -11.49 -27.37 -3.25
CA THR A 172 -12.01 -25.99 -3.34
C THR A 172 -13.09 -25.73 -2.27
N ILE A 173 -13.83 -26.78 -1.88
CA ILE A 173 -14.85 -26.72 -0.83
C ILE A 173 -14.24 -26.34 0.54
N ASP A 174 -13.07 -26.89 0.89
CA ASP A 174 -12.39 -26.58 2.15
C ASP A 174 -11.98 -25.11 2.23
N TYR A 175 -11.58 -24.52 1.10
CA TYR A 175 -11.25 -23.10 1.01
C TYR A 175 -12.49 -22.20 1.13
N VAL A 176 -13.61 -22.58 0.52
CA VAL A 176 -14.87 -21.82 0.67
C VAL A 176 -15.33 -21.81 2.12
N MET A 177 -15.27 -22.95 2.80
CA MET A 177 -15.63 -23.05 4.22
C MET A 177 -14.70 -22.19 5.09
N GLN A 178 -13.38 -22.32 4.93
CA GLN A 178 -12.42 -21.51 5.70
C GLN A 178 -12.58 -20.01 5.47
N LEU A 179 -12.82 -19.58 4.23
CA LEU A 179 -13.03 -18.17 3.93
C LEU A 179 -14.37 -17.68 4.46
N SER A 180 -15.42 -18.50 4.39
CA SER A 180 -16.72 -18.20 5.00
C SER A 180 -16.59 -18.04 6.52
N ASP A 181 -15.83 -18.91 7.19
CA ASP A 181 -15.57 -18.82 8.63
C ASP A 181 -14.81 -17.54 8.98
N LEU A 182 -13.76 -17.19 8.22
CA LEU A 182 -13.02 -15.93 8.42
C LEU A 182 -13.92 -14.69 8.23
N MET A 183 -14.78 -14.71 7.22
CA MET A 183 -15.75 -13.64 6.96
C MET A 183 -16.84 -13.57 8.03
N ALA A 184 -17.29 -14.72 8.54
CA ALA A 184 -18.24 -14.83 9.64
C ALA A 184 -17.62 -14.32 10.96
N ASP A 185 -16.36 -14.62 11.23
CA ASP A 185 -15.62 -14.11 12.38
C ASP A 185 -15.45 -12.58 12.30
N ALA A 186 -15.11 -12.05 11.13
CA ALA A 186 -15.04 -10.60 10.92
C ALA A 186 -16.41 -9.94 11.11
N ARG A 187 -17.47 -10.56 10.59
CA ARG A 187 -18.86 -10.09 10.76
C ARG A 187 -19.29 -10.14 12.21
N LYS A 188 -19.04 -11.24 12.91
CA LYS A 188 -19.37 -11.43 14.32
C LYS A 188 -18.67 -10.38 15.15
N TRP A 189 -17.37 -10.18 14.92
CA TRP A 189 -16.62 -9.11 15.56
C TRP A 189 -17.24 -7.74 15.29
N LEU A 190 -17.62 -7.42 14.04
CA LEU A 190 -18.32 -6.17 13.75
C LEU A 190 -19.64 -6.08 14.52
N VAL A 191 -20.51 -7.08 14.46
CA VAL A 191 -21.79 -7.03 15.18
C VAL A 191 -21.59 -6.82 16.68
N GLU A 192 -20.57 -7.45 17.27
CA GLU A 192 -20.26 -7.36 18.70
C GLU A 192 -19.50 -6.08 19.09
N ASN A 193 -18.74 -5.46 18.18
CA ASN A 193 -17.72 -4.45 18.50
C ASN A 193 -17.74 -3.19 17.63
N ILE A 194 -18.63 -3.11 16.63
CA ILE A 194 -18.72 -1.96 15.73
C ILE A 194 -19.13 -0.69 16.46
N PHE A 195 -19.86 -0.86 17.58
CA PHE A 195 -20.08 0.18 18.58
C PHE A 195 -20.33 -0.44 19.97
N PRO A 196 -19.68 0.02 21.05
CA PRO A 196 -18.35 0.63 21.11
C PRO A 196 -17.40 -0.39 21.75
N ASP A 197 -16.55 -1.07 20.97
CA ASP A 197 -15.46 -1.84 21.57
C ASP A 197 -14.07 -1.28 21.24
N GLN A 198 -13.31 -1.19 22.32
CA GLN A 198 -11.86 -1.00 22.43
C GLN A 198 -11.26 0.33 21.99
N THR A 199 -11.69 0.98 20.91
CA THR A 199 -11.23 2.36 20.65
C THR A 199 -11.88 3.35 21.62
N VAL A 200 -12.98 2.98 22.29
CA VAL A 200 -13.65 3.76 23.35
C VAL A 200 -13.33 3.28 24.76
N LYS A 201 -13.07 1.97 24.95
CA LYS A 201 -12.71 1.42 26.26
C LYS A 201 -11.23 1.58 26.63
N GLN A 202 -10.33 1.75 25.66
CA GLN A 202 -8.89 1.94 25.92
C GLN A 202 -8.45 3.40 25.96
N PHE A 203 -9.32 4.34 25.58
CA PHE A 203 -9.06 5.77 25.71
C PHE A 203 -9.92 6.29 26.85
N GLU A 204 -9.32 6.99 27.81
CA GLU A 204 -10.05 7.70 28.86
C GLU A 204 -10.84 8.85 28.24
N PHE A 205 -12.03 8.55 27.71
CA PHE A 205 -12.97 9.55 27.23
C PHE A 205 -13.65 10.22 28.41
N THR A 206 -13.85 11.54 28.32
CA THR A 206 -14.67 12.26 29.30
C THR A 206 -16.13 11.83 29.19
N PRO A 207 -16.94 11.95 30.27
CA PRO A 207 -18.37 11.62 30.24
C PRO A 207 -19.15 12.37 29.14
N GLU A 208 -18.77 13.61 28.82
CA GLU A 208 -19.39 14.41 27.75
C GLU A 208 -19.10 13.85 26.36
N GLN A 209 -17.89 13.32 26.15
CA GLN A 209 -17.51 12.66 24.90
C GLN A 209 -18.26 11.35 24.72
N GLN A 210 -18.41 10.57 25.79
CA GLN A 210 -19.21 9.35 25.79
C GLN A 210 -20.68 9.65 25.45
N ASN A 211 -21.27 10.70 26.05
CA ASN A 211 -22.64 11.10 25.77
C ASN A 211 -22.84 11.55 24.31
N ARG A 212 -21.91 12.31 23.72
CA ARG A 212 -21.98 12.68 22.29
C ARG A 212 -21.87 11.47 21.36
N ILE A 213 -20.98 10.54 21.66
CA ILE A 213 -20.85 9.29 20.91
C ILE A 213 -22.16 8.48 21.00
N GLU A 214 -22.78 8.43 22.19
CA GLU A 214 -24.09 7.81 22.40
C GLU A 214 -25.24 8.51 21.65
N GLU A 215 -25.21 9.83 21.52
CA GLU A 215 -26.19 10.61 20.75
C GLU A 215 -26.03 10.41 19.23
N GLU A 216 -24.80 10.41 18.72
CA GLU A 216 -24.52 10.09 17.31
C GLU A 216 -24.92 8.64 16.99
N LYS A 217 -24.70 7.72 17.93
CA LYS A 217 -25.18 6.33 17.88
C LYS A 217 -26.70 6.26 17.69
N LYS A 218 -27.48 6.98 18.49
CA LYS A 218 -28.96 7.00 18.34
C LYS A 218 -29.38 7.51 16.97
N LYS A 219 -28.77 8.61 16.50
CA LYS A 219 -29.06 9.18 15.17
C LYS A 219 -28.78 8.21 14.03
N PHE A 220 -27.69 7.45 14.09
CA PHE A 220 -27.33 6.51 13.04
C PHE A 220 -28.24 5.27 13.00
N LEU A 221 -28.70 4.81 14.16
CA LEU A 221 -29.66 3.71 14.27
C LEU A 221 -31.06 4.12 13.81
N ASP A 222 -31.51 5.32 14.20
CA ASP A 222 -32.82 5.85 13.83
C ASP A 222 -32.91 6.18 12.34
N ASN A 223 -31.84 6.66 11.72
CA ASN A 223 -31.78 6.92 10.28
C ASN A 223 -31.75 5.65 9.40
N LYS A 224 -31.45 4.47 9.97
CA LYS A 224 -31.49 3.19 9.23
C LYS A 224 -32.87 2.53 9.17
N ASN A 225 -33.89 3.10 9.81
CA ASN A 225 -35.29 2.70 9.63
C ASN A 225 -35.96 3.30 8.38
N ILE A 226 -35.20 3.96 7.50
CA ILE A 226 -35.65 4.38 6.17
C ILE A 226 -34.80 3.63 5.14
N GLY A 227 -35.23 2.43 4.73
CA GLY A 227 -34.57 1.70 3.64
C GLY A 227 -34.53 0.18 3.72
N VAL A 228 -35.34 -0.45 4.57
CA VAL A 228 -35.69 -1.87 4.39
C VAL A 228 -37.20 -1.98 4.33
N SER A 229 -37.72 -1.69 3.14
CA SER A 229 -39.03 -2.12 2.65
C SER A 229 -38.83 -2.67 1.24
#